data_AF-A0A521ZIA2-F1
#
_entry.id   AF-A0A521ZIA2-F1
#
_cell.length_a   1.000
_cell.length_b   1.000
_cell.length_c   1.000
_cell.angle_alpha   90.00
_cell.angle_beta   90.00
_cell.angle_gamma   90.00
#
_symmetry.space_group_name_H-M   'P 1'
#
loop_
_entity.id
_entity.type
_entity.pdbx_description
1 polymer ?
#
loop_
_entity_poly.entity_id
_entity_poly.type
_entity_poly.pdbx_seq_one_letter_code
_entity_poly.pdbx_strand_id
1 'polypeptide(L)'
;MIGLKRWPGLSLVMGAACLLVCQVASADSLDRARQDDAQAADGLVHCLFPGQVRRLGAFATSVTPRRAARVAPKDCAAGGGEYIEPQDTSSAASKIWLPLAADGVPEAQATVAELYERQGQPGLAKAWYEKAAAQGMARAQFGLAAMLDKGLGGGRNAARVAELLAAAGGGLVAGLTYQPREQPHVDFVAPDAAAPIPRAVGGRVALEAAPGPVNVVARVVAPAGLASVKVNGQTQQPDAQGFVTVPVTVGESPASVIVEAQDRDGVLAQAQLTMVQRSPAPSAKAVDTRLLEPGLLKGRRLALVVANQAYQHWPKLETPQADAQAVSDALRQRFGFDVTMLQNATRQQLLAALNRLRMQAGPEDQVVVYYAGHGQMDQVTARGYWIPVDGDQQDLAQWVSVIDVTDQLAAMSARHVMVIADSCYSGTLTRSLLPQIDQALSSEQRQLPLGHLVKQRVRVAMTSGGLEPVVDGGSVDHSLFVRSLLDMLDQVRAPVSAQELFAGVSSRFAYLAQRLHIAQQPQYAPIGFAGHEAGDFVLAPI
;
A
#
# COMPACT_ATOMS: atom_id res chain seq x y z
N MET A 1 14.24 43.51 -75.68
CA MET A 1 15.53 44.04 -76.16
C MET A 1 16.63 43.45 -75.31
N ILE A 2 17.50 42.64 -75.94
CA ILE A 2 18.97 42.50 -75.74
C ILE A 2 19.42 42.58 -74.27
N GLY A 3 19.92 41.53 -73.59
CA GLY A 3 20.96 40.57 -73.98
C GLY A 3 22.24 40.83 -73.17
N LEU A 4 23.04 39.77 -72.93
CA LEU A 4 24.38 39.66 -72.27
C LEU A 4 24.36 39.17 -70.81
N LYS A 5 25.24 38.27 -70.35
CA LYS A 5 26.25 37.38 -70.96
C LYS A 5 26.69 36.39 -69.86
N ARG A 6 27.02 35.15 -70.23
CA ARG A 6 27.61 34.14 -69.32
C ARG A 6 29.15 34.11 -69.42
N TRP A 7 29.79 33.99 -68.25
CA TRP A 7 31.01 33.19 -67.87
C TRP A 7 32.40 33.59 -68.44
N PRO A 8 33.55 33.10 -67.88
CA PRO A 8 33.81 32.33 -66.63
C PRO A 8 35.07 32.78 -65.81
N GLY A 9 35.30 32.16 -64.63
CA GLY A 9 36.64 31.74 -64.17
C GLY A 9 37.23 32.42 -62.92
N LEU A 10 37.26 31.72 -61.79
CA LEU A 10 38.50 31.20 -61.18
C LEU A 10 38.18 30.33 -59.95
N SER A 11 38.77 29.15 -59.92
CA SER A 11 38.77 28.19 -58.82
C SER A 11 39.63 28.67 -57.65
N LEU A 12 39.21 28.42 -56.40
CA LEU A 12 40.15 28.06 -55.34
C LEU A 12 39.48 27.09 -54.35
N VAL A 13 40.10 25.93 -54.22
CA VAL A 13 39.82 24.87 -53.26
C VAL A 13 40.40 25.28 -51.91
N MET A 14 39.60 25.35 -50.85
CA MET A 14 40.09 25.20 -49.47
C MET A 14 38.91 25.05 -48.49
N GLY A 15 38.95 24.04 -47.62
CA GLY A 15 38.25 24.09 -46.33
C GLY A 15 37.13 23.10 -46.08
N ALA A 16 37.31 21.81 -46.37
CA ALA A 16 36.60 20.76 -45.65
C ALA A 16 37.18 20.64 -44.22
N ALA A 17 36.63 21.38 -43.25
CA ALA A 17 36.78 21.12 -41.80
C ALA A 17 36.00 22.16 -40.97
N CYS A 18 34.67 22.02 -40.80
CA CYS A 18 33.94 22.63 -39.66
C CYS A 18 32.50 22.13 -39.50
N LEU A 19 32.28 20.81 -39.49
CA LEU A 19 30.96 20.23 -39.16
C LEU A 19 31.07 19.08 -38.14
N LEU A 20 31.98 19.23 -37.16
CA LEU A 20 32.22 18.22 -36.14
C LEU A 20 32.50 18.83 -34.75
N VAL A 21 31.77 19.87 -34.36
CA VAL A 21 31.74 20.33 -32.95
C VAL A 21 30.35 20.89 -32.62
N CYS A 22 29.32 20.04 -32.57
CA CYS A 22 28.05 20.44 -31.94
C CYS A 22 27.22 19.28 -31.36
N GLN A 23 27.80 18.09 -31.18
CA GLN A 23 27.08 16.92 -30.64
C GLN A 23 27.57 16.44 -29.26
N VAL A 24 28.47 17.15 -28.60
CA VAL A 24 29.04 16.70 -27.30
C VAL A 24 28.48 17.44 -26.09
N ALA A 25 27.75 18.56 -26.26
CA ALA A 25 27.30 19.38 -25.12
C ALA A 25 26.01 18.90 -24.43
N SER A 26 25.18 18.08 -25.08
CA SER A 26 23.88 17.64 -24.55
C SER A 26 23.94 16.31 -23.79
N ALA A 27 24.95 15.48 -24.06
CA ALA A 27 25.19 14.23 -23.32
C ALA A 27 25.81 14.53 -21.94
N ASP A 28 26.77 15.46 -21.87
CA ASP A 28 27.43 15.88 -20.64
C ASP A 28 26.49 16.53 -19.61
N SER A 29 25.43 17.21 -20.06
CA SER A 29 24.43 17.81 -19.14
C SER A 29 23.48 16.77 -18.54
N LEU A 30 23.18 15.70 -19.26
CA LEU A 30 22.33 14.60 -18.79
C LEU A 30 23.12 13.63 -17.92
N ASP A 31 24.40 13.39 -18.24
CA ASP A 31 25.31 12.60 -17.39
C ASP A 31 25.69 13.35 -16.12
N ARG A 32 25.86 14.70 -16.14
CA ARG A 32 25.97 15.48 -14.89
C ARG A 32 24.71 15.42 -14.05
N ALA A 33 23.52 15.52 -14.64
CA ALA A 33 22.27 15.38 -13.89
C ALA A 33 22.10 13.98 -13.27
N ARG A 34 22.50 12.92 -13.99
CA ARG A 34 22.50 11.53 -13.49
C ARG A 34 23.58 11.27 -12.43
N GLN A 35 24.76 11.86 -12.57
CA GLN A 35 25.81 11.82 -11.55
C GLN A 35 25.43 12.63 -10.32
N ASP A 36 24.68 13.72 -10.49
CA ASP A 36 24.14 14.51 -9.40
C ASP A 36 23.06 13.75 -8.62
N ASP A 37 22.20 12.99 -9.31
CA ASP A 37 21.22 12.10 -8.70
C ASP A 37 21.87 10.88 -8.01
N ALA A 38 22.94 10.32 -8.60
CA ALA A 38 23.69 9.19 -8.01
C ALA A 38 24.50 9.59 -6.77
N GLN A 39 24.91 10.85 -6.65
CA GLN A 39 25.56 11.41 -5.45
C GLN A 39 24.58 11.92 -4.39
N ALA A 40 23.27 11.92 -4.66
CA ALA A 40 22.24 12.17 -3.64
C ALA A 40 21.96 10.93 -2.77
N ALA A 41 22.73 9.85 -2.95
CA ALA A 41 22.74 8.65 -2.11
C ALA A 41 23.27 8.90 -0.67
N ASP A 42 23.86 10.06 -0.39
CA ASP A 42 24.13 10.51 0.97
C ASP A 42 22.87 11.20 1.54
N GLY A 43 22.31 10.66 2.62
CA GLY A 43 21.08 11.15 3.25
C GLY A 43 21.07 12.67 3.49
N LEU A 44 19.92 13.32 3.28
CA LEU A 44 19.76 14.76 3.42
C LEU A 44 20.15 15.25 4.82
N VAL A 45 21.15 16.13 4.89
CA VAL A 45 21.63 16.71 6.15
C VAL A 45 20.81 17.92 6.56
N HIS A 46 20.81 18.21 7.86
CA HIS A 46 20.25 19.46 8.37
C HIS A 46 21.29 20.58 8.15
N CYS A 47 21.07 21.39 7.12
CA CYS A 47 21.98 22.46 6.70
C CYS A 47 21.52 23.83 7.20
N LEU A 48 22.47 24.67 7.62
CA LEU A 48 22.26 26.07 7.96
C LEU A 48 23.15 26.95 7.09
N PHE A 49 22.56 27.49 6.02
CA PHE A 49 23.24 28.39 5.11
C PHE A 49 23.58 29.74 5.77
N PRO A 50 24.73 30.33 5.44
CA PRO A 50 25.10 31.65 5.93
C PRO A 50 24.22 32.74 5.31
N GLY A 51 24.15 33.89 5.97
CA GLY A 51 23.52 35.08 5.42
C GLY A 51 24.29 35.60 4.20
N GLN A 52 23.59 36.00 3.15
CA GLN A 52 24.19 36.55 1.94
C GLN A 52 24.29 38.07 2.02
N VAL A 53 25.46 38.60 1.71
CA VAL A 53 25.66 40.04 1.60
C VAL A 53 25.02 40.53 0.29
N ARG A 54 24.03 41.42 0.39
CA ARG A 54 23.39 42.10 -0.72
C ARG A 54 23.79 43.57 -0.71
N ARG A 55 24.29 44.06 -1.84
CA ARG A 55 24.61 45.49 -2.04
C ARG A 55 23.53 46.13 -2.91
N LEU A 56 22.83 47.12 -2.35
CA LEU A 56 21.81 47.92 -3.03
C LEU A 56 22.41 49.29 -3.38
N GLY A 57 22.98 49.38 -4.58
CA GLY A 57 23.63 50.61 -5.06
C GLY A 57 24.95 50.93 -4.34
N ALA A 58 25.36 52.19 -4.38
CA ALA A 58 26.68 52.59 -3.89
C ALA A 58 26.79 52.57 -2.35
N PHE A 59 25.67 52.72 -1.61
CA PHE A 59 25.69 53.08 -0.19
C PHE A 59 24.94 52.14 0.77
N ALA A 60 24.24 51.11 0.29
CA ALA A 60 23.52 50.18 1.17
C ALA A 60 24.04 48.75 1.00
N THR A 61 24.48 48.16 2.11
CA THR A 61 24.86 46.75 2.21
C THR A 61 24.02 46.11 3.31
N SER A 62 23.33 45.03 3.01
CA SER A 62 22.52 44.25 3.95
C SER A 62 22.94 42.79 3.94
N VAL A 63 22.80 42.08 5.05
CA VAL A 63 23.02 40.63 5.11
C VAL A 63 21.65 39.96 5.27
N THR A 64 21.34 38.98 4.43
CA THR A 64 20.11 38.20 4.59
C THR A 64 20.19 37.34 5.85
N PRO A 65 19.05 36.99 6.47
CA PRO A 65 19.04 35.99 7.55
C PRO A 65 19.66 34.67 7.10
N ARG A 66 20.23 33.92 8.05
CA ARG A 66 20.65 32.53 7.82
C ARG A 66 19.42 31.70 7.45
N ARG A 67 19.61 30.69 6.60
CA ARG A 67 18.51 29.86 6.10
C ARG A 67 18.78 28.39 6.41
N ALA A 68 17.89 27.75 7.17
CA ALA A 68 17.96 26.31 7.37
C ALA A 68 17.24 25.56 6.24
N ALA A 69 17.75 24.39 5.88
CA ALA A 69 17.15 23.49 4.90
C ALA A 69 17.59 22.04 5.14
N ARG A 70 16.83 21.08 4.60
CA ARG A 70 17.31 19.69 4.42
C ARG A 70 17.74 19.52 2.98
N VAL A 71 19.03 19.29 2.76
CA VAL A 71 19.66 19.24 1.42
C VAL A 71 20.75 18.17 1.40
N ALA A 72 21.24 17.80 0.21
CA ALA A 72 22.37 16.88 0.14
C ALA A 72 23.62 17.53 0.78
N PRO A 73 24.53 16.75 1.40
CA PRO A 73 25.76 17.29 2.00
C PRO A 73 26.56 18.15 1.01
N LYS A 74 26.66 17.69 -0.25
CA LYS A 74 27.33 18.42 -1.33
C LYS A 74 26.69 19.78 -1.62
N ASP A 75 25.37 19.89 -1.56
CA ASP A 75 24.65 21.14 -1.82
C ASP A 75 24.79 22.11 -0.65
N CYS A 76 24.79 21.58 0.58
CA CYS A 76 25.07 22.38 1.76
C CYS A 76 26.48 22.96 1.69
N ALA A 77 27.48 22.12 1.40
CA ALA A 77 28.86 22.51 1.27
C ALA A 77 29.07 23.53 0.13
N ALA A 78 28.46 23.30 -1.04
CA ALA A 78 28.51 24.22 -2.18
C ALA A 78 27.92 25.61 -1.84
N GLY A 79 26.89 25.65 -0.98
CA GLY A 79 26.33 26.90 -0.47
C GLY A 79 27.06 27.50 0.73
N GLY A 80 28.19 26.93 1.15
CA GLY A 80 28.96 27.37 2.33
C GLY A 80 28.23 27.16 3.66
N GLY A 81 27.28 26.23 3.70
CA GLY A 81 26.48 25.92 4.88
C GLY A 81 27.19 24.99 5.87
N GLU A 82 26.82 25.13 7.14
CA GLU A 82 27.16 24.19 8.19
C GLU A 82 26.08 23.12 8.25
N TYR A 83 26.42 21.83 8.39
CA TYR A 83 25.41 20.79 8.49
C TYR A 83 25.61 19.81 9.65
N ILE A 84 24.50 19.21 10.05
CA ILE A 84 24.41 18.16 11.05
C ILE A 84 23.85 16.91 10.39
N GLU A 85 24.46 15.77 10.70
CA GLU A 85 24.06 14.46 10.18
C GLU A 85 22.61 14.11 10.52
N PRO A 86 21.88 13.38 9.66
CA PRO A 86 20.45 13.11 9.85
C PRO A 86 20.11 12.37 11.16
N GLN A 87 21.03 11.55 11.66
CA GLN A 87 20.87 10.77 12.88
C GLN A 87 21.04 11.59 14.17
N ASP A 88 21.72 12.75 14.13
CA ASP A 88 21.89 13.60 15.31
C ASP A 88 20.71 14.57 15.44
N THR A 89 19.56 14.00 15.79
CA THR A 89 18.30 14.74 15.92
C THR A 89 18.36 15.82 17.00
N SER A 90 19.18 15.61 18.04
CA SER A 90 19.30 16.51 19.19
C SER A 90 20.08 17.77 18.84
N SER A 91 21.24 17.62 18.18
CA SER A 91 21.99 18.77 17.69
C SER A 91 21.24 19.48 16.57
N ALA A 92 20.61 18.74 15.65
CA ALA A 92 19.79 19.33 14.59
C ALA A 92 18.68 20.20 15.16
N ALA A 93 17.93 19.68 16.15
CA ALA A 93 16.87 20.42 16.80
C ALA A 93 17.42 21.67 17.49
N SER A 94 18.38 21.51 18.41
CA SER A 94 18.84 22.61 19.28
C SER A 94 19.67 23.68 18.56
N LYS A 95 20.53 23.31 17.61
CA LYS A 95 21.50 24.24 16.99
C LYS A 95 21.00 24.91 15.72
N ILE A 96 20.11 24.26 14.96
CA ILE A 96 19.65 24.75 13.66
C ILE A 96 18.18 25.16 13.70
N TRP A 97 17.30 24.26 14.12
CA TRP A 97 15.86 24.44 13.87
C TRP A 97 15.12 25.15 15.00
N LEU A 98 15.50 24.94 16.27
CA LEU A 98 14.81 25.53 17.42
C LEU A 98 14.85 27.07 17.45
N PRO A 99 15.97 27.75 17.11
CA PRO A 99 15.98 29.22 17.02
C PRO A 99 14.98 29.73 15.99
N LEU A 100 14.97 29.15 14.79
CA LEU A 100 14.05 29.52 13.71
C LEU A 100 12.59 29.20 14.06
N ALA A 101 12.35 28.09 14.76
CA ALA A 101 11.03 27.71 15.24
C ALA A 101 10.50 28.67 16.31
N ALA A 102 11.39 29.14 17.20
CA ALA A 102 11.09 30.15 18.21
C ALA A 102 10.75 31.51 17.58
N ASP A 103 11.40 31.86 16.46
CA ASP A 103 11.09 33.03 15.64
C ASP A 103 9.76 32.90 14.85
N GLY A 104 9.04 31.80 15.03
CA GLY A 104 7.71 31.61 14.46
C GLY A 104 7.68 30.93 13.09
N VAL A 105 8.83 30.57 12.51
CA VAL A 105 8.88 30.00 11.14
C VAL A 105 8.14 28.64 11.11
N PRO A 106 7.02 28.50 10.37
CA PRO A 106 6.21 27.28 10.37
C PRO A 106 7.02 26.04 9.98
N GLU A 107 7.85 26.17 8.92
CA GLU A 107 8.70 25.10 8.41
C GLU A 107 9.68 24.57 9.46
N ALA A 108 10.24 25.47 10.27
CA ALA A 108 11.14 25.13 11.35
C ALA A 108 10.39 24.51 12.53
N GLN A 109 9.22 25.03 12.89
CA GLN A 109 8.37 24.45 13.93
C GLN A 109 7.96 23.01 13.61
N ALA A 110 7.54 22.72 12.38
CA ALA A 110 7.23 21.36 11.94
C ALA A 110 8.47 20.45 11.95
N THR A 111 9.63 20.98 11.54
CA THR A 111 10.88 20.20 11.55
C THR A 111 11.34 19.90 12.98
N VAL A 112 11.20 20.84 13.93
CA VAL A 112 11.45 20.60 15.36
C VAL A 112 10.49 19.54 15.91
N ALA A 113 9.22 19.57 15.51
CA ALA A 113 8.25 18.57 15.91
C ALA A 113 8.64 17.15 15.47
N GLU A 114 9.03 16.97 14.21
CA GLU A 114 9.52 15.69 13.66
C GLU A 114 10.78 15.19 14.39
N LEU A 115 11.69 16.10 14.74
CA LEU A 115 12.91 15.76 15.48
C LEU A 115 12.58 15.28 16.90
N TYR A 116 11.64 15.92 17.60
CA TYR A 116 11.18 15.45 18.91
C TYR A 116 10.39 14.15 18.84
N GLU A 117 9.63 13.91 17.77
CA GLU A 117 8.94 12.64 17.54
C GLU A 117 9.96 11.49 17.42
N ARG A 118 11.02 11.67 16.63
CA ARG A 118 12.12 10.70 16.50
C ARG A 118 12.89 10.46 17.80
N GLN A 119 12.96 11.47 18.67
CA GLN A 119 13.56 11.35 20.00
C GLN A 119 12.64 10.68 21.03
N GLY A 120 11.43 10.25 20.64
CA GLY A 120 10.46 9.66 21.57
C GLY A 120 9.86 10.67 22.56
N GLN A 121 9.77 11.95 22.17
CA GLN A 121 9.22 13.03 23.00
C GLN A 121 7.88 13.55 22.42
N PRO A 122 6.80 12.75 22.42
CA PRO A 122 5.55 13.06 21.73
C PRO A 122 4.84 14.30 22.29
N GLY A 123 5.02 14.62 23.57
CA GLY A 123 4.45 15.84 24.18
C GLY A 123 5.06 17.12 23.59
N LEU A 124 6.38 17.14 23.39
CA LEU A 124 7.07 18.28 22.75
C LEU A 124 6.76 18.33 21.25
N ALA A 125 6.75 17.18 20.58
CA ALA A 125 6.39 17.09 19.17
C ALA A 125 4.99 17.68 18.93
N LYS A 126 4.00 17.31 19.75
CA LYS A 126 2.65 17.87 19.70
C LYS A 126 2.63 19.39 19.78
N ALA A 127 3.28 19.96 20.79
CA ALA A 127 3.25 21.39 21.01
C ALA A 127 3.82 22.18 19.81
N TRP A 128 4.85 21.64 19.16
CA TRP A 128 5.45 22.26 17.98
C TRP A 128 4.61 22.05 16.71
N TYR A 129 4.05 20.86 16.52
CA TYR A 129 3.10 20.62 15.43
C TYR A 129 1.86 21.52 15.55
N GLU A 130 1.32 21.72 16.75
CA GLU A 130 0.16 22.61 16.98
C GLU A 130 0.45 24.06 16.57
N LYS A 131 1.65 24.58 16.90
CA LYS A 131 2.07 25.92 16.49
C LYS A 131 2.18 26.04 14.96
N ALA A 132 2.81 25.09 14.30
CA ALA A 132 2.95 25.10 12.85
C ALA A 132 1.61 24.89 12.14
N ALA A 133 0.76 24.01 12.67
CA ALA A 133 -0.57 23.71 12.14
C ALA A 133 -1.53 24.90 12.26
N ALA A 134 -1.44 25.67 13.34
CA ALA A 134 -2.20 26.91 13.53
C ALA A 134 -1.85 27.98 12.49
N GLN A 135 -0.65 27.91 11.91
CA GLN A 135 -0.20 28.78 10.81
C GLN A 135 -0.61 28.25 9.42
N GLY A 136 -1.45 27.21 9.35
CA GLY A 136 -1.92 26.65 8.09
C GLY A 136 -0.92 25.70 7.41
N MET A 137 0.14 25.27 8.10
CA MET A 137 1.14 24.39 7.51
C MET A 137 0.60 22.96 7.37
N ALA A 138 0.26 22.56 6.15
CA ALA A 138 -0.32 21.26 5.84
C ALA A 138 0.53 20.09 6.38
N ARG A 139 1.85 20.13 6.22
CA ARG A 139 2.76 19.11 6.75
C ARG A 139 2.67 18.94 8.26
N ALA A 140 2.52 20.03 9.00
CA ALA A 140 2.35 19.98 10.46
C ALA A 140 0.97 19.49 10.87
N GLN A 141 -0.07 19.87 10.13
CA GLN A 141 -1.43 19.37 10.35
C GLN A 141 -1.50 17.85 10.12
N PHE A 142 -0.83 17.34 9.08
CA PHE A 142 -0.69 15.89 8.85
C PHE A 142 0.12 15.20 9.95
N GLY A 143 1.28 15.75 10.34
CA GLY A 143 2.10 15.20 11.42
C GLY A 143 1.33 15.13 12.75
N LEU A 144 0.59 16.18 13.09
CA LEU A 144 -0.26 16.22 14.28
C LEU A 144 -1.39 15.18 14.21
N ALA A 145 -2.07 15.08 13.07
CA ALA A 145 -3.14 14.11 12.84
C ALA A 145 -2.64 12.67 13.03
N ALA A 146 -1.48 12.34 12.45
CA ALA A 146 -0.87 11.02 12.55
C ALA A 146 -0.52 10.64 14.00
N MET A 147 0.02 11.61 14.75
CA MET A 147 0.40 11.42 16.15
C MET A 147 -0.84 11.24 17.04
N LEU A 148 -1.89 12.04 16.84
CA LEU A 148 -3.14 11.95 17.59
C LEU A 148 -3.93 10.66 17.29
N ASP A 149 -3.92 10.16 16.05
CA ASP A 149 -4.55 8.88 15.74
C ASP A 149 -3.86 7.71 16.46
N LYS A 150 -2.53 7.77 16.61
CA LYS A 150 -1.74 6.82 17.40
C LYS A 150 -1.90 7.00 18.92
N GLY A 151 -2.69 7.98 19.37
CA GLY A 151 -2.87 8.30 20.80
C GLY A 151 -1.66 8.95 21.46
N LEU A 152 -0.67 9.40 20.68
CA LEU A 152 0.55 10.01 21.19
C LEU A 152 0.30 11.48 21.57
N GLY A 153 0.88 11.92 22.69
CA GLY A 153 0.81 13.33 23.13
C GLY A 153 -0.50 13.74 23.83
N GLY A 154 -1.21 12.80 24.47
CA GLY A 154 -2.37 13.10 25.33
C GLY A 154 -3.63 12.32 25.01
N GLY A 155 -3.52 11.10 24.48
CA GLY A 155 -4.66 10.25 24.15
C GLY A 155 -5.27 10.59 22.78
N ARG A 156 -6.12 9.68 22.31
CA ARG A 156 -6.70 9.74 20.96
C ARG A 156 -7.81 10.80 20.90
N ASN A 157 -7.87 11.53 19.79
CA ASN A 157 -8.96 12.48 19.52
C ASN A 157 -9.35 12.43 18.04
N ALA A 158 -10.31 11.57 17.71
CA ALA A 158 -10.77 11.35 16.33
C ALA A 158 -11.36 12.61 15.66
N ALA A 159 -12.09 13.43 16.42
CA ALA A 159 -12.67 14.67 15.90
C ALA A 159 -11.58 15.67 15.47
N ARG A 160 -10.53 15.79 16.30
CA ARG A 160 -9.39 16.66 16.00
C ARG A 160 -8.57 16.16 14.82
N VAL A 161 -8.41 14.85 14.68
CA VAL A 161 -7.73 14.25 13.52
C VAL A 161 -8.48 14.61 12.22
N ALA A 162 -9.80 14.43 12.19
CA ALA A 162 -10.63 14.78 11.03
C ALA A 162 -10.49 16.26 10.64
N GLU A 163 -10.54 17.16 11.62
CA GLU A 163 -10.38 18.61 11.42
C GLU A 163 -9.01 18.96 10.80
N LEU A 164 -7.93 18.39 11.34
CA LEU A 164 -6.57 18.64 10.87
C LEU A 164 -6.34 18.13 9.44
N LEU A 165 -6.87 16.96 9.11
CA LEU A 165 -6.77 16.39 7.76
C LEU A 165 -7.55 17.22 6.74
N ALA A 166 -8.74 17.71 7.11
CA ALA A 166 -9.52 18.61 6.26
C ALA A 166 -8.78 19.94 6.03
N ALA A 167 -8.15 20.50 7.07
CA ALA A 167 -7.37 21.73 6.98
C ALA A 167 -6.12 21.56 6.10
N ALA A 168 -5.43 20.41 6.18
CA ALA A 168 -4.20 20.13 5.44
C ALA A 168 -4.43 19.89 3.94
N GLY A 169 -5.63 19.42 3.60
CA GLY A 169 -6.00 18.96 2.27
C GLY A 169 -6.36 20.02 1.24
N GLY A 170 -6.47 21.30 1.62
CA GLY A 170 -6.72 22.42 0.70
C GLY A 170 -7.79 22.12 -0.37
N GLY A 171 -9.03 21.78 0.03
CA GLY A 171 -10.15 21.52 -0.88
C GLY A 171 -10.08 20.20 -1.69
N LEU A 172 -8.90 19.62 -1.94
CA LEU A 172 -8.74 18.30 -2.58
C LEU A 172 -9.16 17.13 -1.68
N VAL A 173 -9.36 17.39 -0.38
CA VAL A 173 -9.79 16.41 0.62
C VAL A 173 -11.25 16.67 1.05
N ALA A 174 -11.96 17.62 0.42
CA ALA A 174 -13.33 18.04 0.77
C ALA A 174 -14.43 16.97 0.55
N GLY A 175 -14.06 15.71 0.28
CA GLY A 175 -14.96 14.56 0.25
C GLY A 175 -14.42 13.31 0.96
N LEU A 176 -13.20 13.36 1.53
CA LEU A 176 -12.63 12.24 2.28
C LEU A 176 -13.01 12.41 3.75
N THR A 177 -14.12 11.79 4.16
CA THR A 177 -14.47 11.68 5.58
C THR A 177 -13.41 10.81 6.27
N TYR A 178 -12.69 11.38 7.25
CA TYR A 178 -11.86 10.60 8.15
C TYR A 178 -12.72 9.52 8.81
N GLN A 179 -12.43 8.26 8.50
CA GLN A 179 -13.10 7.13 9.12
C GLN A 179 -12.33 6.72 10.37
N PRO A 180 -13.00 6.53 11.53
CA PRO A 180 -12.35 5.99 12.70
C PRO A 180 -11.71 4.65 12.37
N ARG A 181 -10.52 4.37 12.94
CA ARG A 181 -9.86 3.05 12.90
C ARG A 181 -10.87 1.91 12.96
N GLU A 182 -10.52 0.84 12.27
CA GLU A 182 -11.28 -0.40 12.24
C GLU A 182 -11.73 -0.83 13.66
N GLN A 183 -13.04 -1.07 13.80
CA GLN A 183 -13.64 -1.54 15.05
C GLN A 183 -13.14 -2.96 15.38
N PRO A 184 -13.16 -3.37 16.66
CA PRO A 184 -12.85 -4.75 16.99
C PRO A 184 -13.76 -5.69 16.19
N HIS A 185 -13.20 -6.82 15.76
CA HIS A 185 -13.96 -7.85 15.05
C HIS A 185 -13.40 -9.23 15.36
N VAL A 186 -14.20 -10.25 15.04
CA VAL A 186 -13.85 -11.65 15.24
C VAL A 186 -14.00 -12.39 13.92
N ASP A 187 -12.91 -13.03 13.50
CA ASP A 187 -12.87 -13.86 12.30
C ASP A 187 -12.72 -15.33 12.69
N PHE A 188 -13.59 -16.20 12.18
CA PHE A 188 -13.42 -17.64 12.36
C PHE A 188 -12.44 -18.21 11.33
N VAL A 189 -11.47 -18.99 11.81
CA VAL A 189 -10.45 -19.69 11.04
C VAL A 189 -10.66 -21.18 11.26
N ALA A 190 -11.41 -21.87 10.41
CA ALA A 190 -11.56 -23.32 10.58
C ALA A 190 -10.22 -24.01 10.22
N PRO A 191 -9.75 -24.98 11.03
CA PRO A 191 -8.40 -25.52 10.91
C PRO A 191 -8.16 -26.33 9.62
N ASP A 192 -9.19 -26.94 9.03
CA ASP A 192 -9.01 -28.01 8.04
C ASP A 192 -9.60 -27.71 6.64
N ALA A 193 -9.46 -26.48 6.15
CA ALA A 193 -9.85 -26.08 4.79
C ALA A 193 -11.36 -26.21 4.49
N ALA A 194 -12.20 -25.56 5.29
CA ALA A 194 -13.63 -25.43 5.00
C ALA A 194 -14.33 -24.25 5.67
N ALA A 195 -13.65 -23.23 6.23
CA ALA A 195 -14.38 -22.05 6.73
C ALA A 195 -14.92 -21.23 5.54
N PRO A 196 -16.17 -20.74 5.56
CA PRO A 196 -16.61 -19.79 4.56
C PRO A 196 -15.86 -18.48 4.82
N ILE A 197 -15.68 -17.67 3.79
CA ILE A 197 -15.29 -16.27 4.00
C ILE A 197 -16.29 -15.68 5.00
N PRO A 198 -15.86 -14.98 6.07
CA PRO A 198 -16.74 -14.52 7.15
C PRO A 198 -17.88 -13.64 6.64
N ARG A 199 -19.01 -14.24 6.24
CA ARG A 199 -20.23 -13.51 5.90
C ARG A 199 -21.01 -13.29 7.17
N ALA A 200 -20.56 -12.35 7.98
CA ALA A 200 -21.28 -11.95 9.17
C ALA A 200 -22.54 -11.15 8.78
N VAL A 201 -23.65 -11.83 8.50
CA VAL A 201 -24.97 -11.18 8.49
C VAL A 201 -25.46 -11.19 9.95
N GLY A 202 -25.32 -10.06 10.64
CA GLY A 202 -25.65 -9.96 12.06
C GLY A 202 -24.77 -10.84 12.96
N GLY A 203 -23.50 -11.04 12.58
CA GLY A 203 -22.53 -11.79 13.37
C GLY A 203 -22.68 -13.31 13.30
N ARG A 204 -23.54 -13.89 12.46
CA ARG A 204 -23.73 -15.36 12.38
C ARG A 204 -23.11 -15.96 11.13
N VAL A 205 -22.35 -17.04 11.29
CA VAL A 205 -21.75 -17.84 10.23
C VAL A 205 -22.24 -19.29 10.39
N ALA A 206 -22.71 -19.92 9.33
CA ALA A 206 -23.12 -21.33 9.34
C ALA A 206 -22.13 -22.20 8.55
N LEU A 207 -21.81 -23.38 9.08
CA LEU A 207 -20.81 -24.29 8.52
C LEU A 207 -21.31 -25.73 8.49
N GLU A 208 -21.09 -26.43 7.37
CA GLU A 208 -21.23 -27.88 7.33
C GLU A 208 -19.93 -28.53 7.78
N ALA A 209 -20.01 -29.44 8.75
CA ALA A 209 -18.86 -30.20 9.25
C ALA A 209 -19.18 -31.69 9.33
N ALA A 210 -18.13 -32.52 9.23
CA ALA A 210 -18.25 -33.94 9.52
C ALA A 210 -18.61 -34.14 11.00
N PRO A 211 -19.41 -35.17 11.35
CA PRO A 211 -19.69 -35.48 12.75
C PRO A 211 -18.39 -35.88 13.47
N GLY A 212 -18.20 -35.37 14.69
CA GLY A 212 -17.02 -35.62 15.49
C GLY A 212 -16.42 -34.38 16.15
N PRO A 213 -15.30 -34.52 16.87
CA PRO A 213 -14.60 -33.42 17.49
C PRO A 213 -13.92 -32.53 16.43
N VAL A 214 -14.14 -31.23 16.52
CA VAL A 214 -13.59 -30.19 15.65
C VAL A 214 -13.05 -29.06 16.52
N ASN A 215 -11.86 -28.58 16.21
CA ASN A 215 -11.32 -27.38 16.85
C ASN A 215 -11.75 -26.16 16.04
N VAL A 216 -12.57 -25.27 16.60
CA VAL A 216 -12.87 -23.98 15.98
C VAL A 216 -11.80 -23.00 16.40
N VAL A 217 -11.04 -22.45 15.45
CA VAL A 217 -10.13 -21.34 15.75
C VAL A 217 -10.84 -20.04 15.40
N ALA A 218 -10.72 -19.03 16.25
CA ALA A 218 -11.18 -17.67 16.00
C ALA A 218 -10.03 -16.71 16.24
N ARG A 219 -9.90 -15.69 15.39
CA ARG A 219 -8.97 -14.58 15.56
C ARG A 219 -9.74 -13.34 15.99
N VAL A 220 -9.33 -12.75 17.10
CA VAL A 220 -9.84 -11.49 17.60
C VAL A 220 -8.88 -10.38 17.20
N VAL A 221 -9.37 -9.42 16.43
CA VAL A 221 -8.62 -8.24 16.01
C VAL A 221 -9.19 -7.03 16.73
N ALA A 222 -8.37 -6.34 17.52
CA ALA A 222 -8.77 -5.16 18.30
C ALA A 222 -7.71 -4.04 18.14
N PRO A 223 -7.84 -3.15 17.13
CA PRO A 223 -6.84 -2.12 16.85
C PRO A 223 -6.60 -1.10 17.97
N ALA A 224 -7.58 -0.88 18.85
CA ALA A 224 -7.44 -0.07 20.07
C ALA A 224 -6.78 -0.85 21.24
N GLY A 225 -6.39 -2.09 21.01
CA GLY A 225 -5.93 -3.03 22.02
C GLY A 225 -7.08 -3.80 22.64
N LEU A 226 -6.85 -5.08 22.91
CA LEU A 226 -7.84 -5.96 23.48
C LEU A 226 -7.98 -5.75 24.99
N ALA A 227 -9.21 -5.66 25.50
CA ALA A 227 -9.54 -5.60 26.92
C ALA A 227 -10.03 -6.95 27.45
N SER A 228 -10.97 -7.61 26.76
CA SER A 228 -11.43 -8.95 27.15
C SER A 228 -11.96 -9.75 25.96
N VAL A 229 -11.88 -11.08 26.07
CA VAL A 229 -12.55 -12.01 25.15
C VAL A 229 -13.34 -13.03 25.96
N LYS A 230 -14.58 -13.29 25.52
CA LYS A 230 -15.42 -14.37 26.05
C LYS A 230 -15.77 -15.32 24.93
N VAL A 231 -15.66 -16.62 25.21
CA VAL A 231 -16.13 -17.68 24.33
C VAL A 231 -17.24 -18.41 25.06
N ASN A 232 -18.44 -18.46 24.46
CA ASN A 232 -19.64 -19.06 25.06
C ASN A 232 -19.88 -18.53 26.49
N GLY A 233 -19.64 -17.21 26.70
CA GLY A 233 -19.79 -16.53 27.99
C GLY A 233 -18.61 -16.71 28.97
N GLN A 234 -17.66 -17.59 28.68
CA GLN A 234 -16.49 -17.85 29.53
C GLN A 234 -15.31 -16.96 29.08
N THR A 235 -14.68 -16.25 30.01
CA THR A 235 -13.48 -15.45 29.70
C THR A 235 -12.36 -16.35 29.20
N GLN A 236 -11.81 -16.03 28.03
CA GLN A 236 -10.67 -16.70 27.43
C GLN A 236 -9.54 -15.69 27.23
N GLN A 237 -8.29 -16.16 27.33
CA GLN A 237 -7.14 -15.37 26.93
C GLN A 237 -6.69 -15.82 25.54
N PRO A 238 -6.77 -14.95 24.53
CA PRO A 238 -6.16 -15.22 23.24
C PRO A 238 -4.64 -15.25 23.34
N ASP A 239 -3.99 -15.86 22.37
CA ASP A 239 -2.54 -15.75 22.22
C ASP A 239 -2.09 -14.35 21.77
N ALA A 240 -0.78 -14.17 21.60
CA ALA A 240 -0.19 -12.89 21.21
C ALA A 240 -0.67 -12.36 19.85
N GLN A 241 -1.22 -13.22 19.00
CA GLN A 241 -1.75 -12.90 17.67
C GLN A 241 -3.29 -12.78 17.67
N GLY A 242 -3.92 -12.95 18.83
CA GLY A 242 -5.36 -12.82 19.02
C GLY A 242 -6.15 -14.09 18.76
N PHE A 243 -5.52 -15.26 18.64
CA PHE A 243 -6.25 -16.51 18.38
C PHE A 243 -6.79 -17.16 19.66
N VAL A 244 -7.98 -17.73 19.54
CA VAL A 244 -8.60 -18.61 20.53
C VAL A 244 -9.02 -19.89 19.84
N THR A 245 -8.67 -21.04 20.43
CA THR A 245 -9.09 -22.36 19.94
C THR A 245 -10.17 -22.93 20.85
N VAL A 246 -11.29 -23.32 20.25
CA VAL A 246 -12.49 -23.80 20.94
C VAL A 246 -12.77 -25.23 20.49
N PRO A 247 -12.60 -26.24 21.35
CA PRO A 247 -12.98 -27.60 21.02
C PRO A 247 -14.51 -27.73 21.00
N VAL A 248 -15.06 -28.28 19.94
CA VAL A 248 -16.50 -28.46 19.75
C VAL A 248 -16.77 -29.84 19.17
N THR A 249 -17.84 -30.50 19.59
CA THR A 249 -18.26 -31.77 18.98
C THR A 249 -19.47 -31.52 18.11
N VAL A 250 -19.34 -31.80 16.81
CA VAL A 250 -20.44 -31.72 15.84
C VAL A 250 -21.22 -33.03 15.92
N GLY A 251 -22.48 -32.95 16.36
CA GLY A 251 -23.42 -34.08 16.43
C GLY A 251 -24.66 -33.84 15.58
N GLU A 252 -25.78 -34.48 15.93
CA GLU A 252 -27.07 -34.29 15.23
C GLU A 252 -27.66 -32.90 15.44
N SER A 253 -27.36 -32.27 16.58
CA SER A 253 -27.76 -30.89 16.86
C SER A 253 -26.69 -29.89 16.42
N PRO A 254 -27.07 -28.72 15.88
CA PRO A 254 -26.12 -27.69 15.51
C PRO A 254 -25.26 -27.26 16.70
N ALA A 255 -23.94 -27.31 16.55
CA ALA A 255 -23.02 -26.83 17.56
C ALA A 255 -22.73 -25.35 17.32
N SER A 256 -22.74 -24.49 18.35
CA SER A 256 -22.47 -23.06 18.20
C SER A 256 -21.29 -22.60 19.05
N VAL A 257 -20.47 -21.71 18.49
CA VAL A 257 -19.40 -21.00 19.16
C VAL A 257 -19.69 -19.51 19.06
N ILE A 258 -19.90 -18.86 20.19
CA ILE A 258 -20.08 -17.41 20.29
C ILE A 258 -18.80 -16.82 20.86
N VAL A 259 -18.20 -15.87 20.17
CA VAL A 259 -17.02 -15.14 20.60
C VAL A 259 -17.39 -13.66 20.73
N GLU A 260 -17.19 -13.11 21.92
CA GLU A 260 -17.38 -11.70 22.23
C GLU A 260 -16.02 -11.09 22.57
N ALA A 261 -15.65 -10.00 21.91
CA ALA A 261 -14.43 -9.26 22.16
C ALA A 261 -14.76 -7.83 22.55
N GLN A 262 -14.05 -7.31 23.54
CA GLN A 262 -14.11 -5.91 23.94
C GLN A 262 -12.73 -5.29 23.80
N ASP A 263 -12.64 -4.14 23.16
CA ASP A 263 -11.39 -3.36 23.10
C ASP A 263 -11.23 -2.43 24.32
N ARG A 264 -10.07 -1.76 24.41
CA ARG A 264 -9.76 -0.81 25.51
C ARG A 264 -10.57 0.48 25.47
N ASP A 265 -11.18 0.79 24.34
CA ASP A 265 -12.11 1.91 24.18
C ASP A 265 -13.54 1.52 24.62
N GLY A 266 -13.76 0.25 25.00
CA GLY A 266 -15.02 -0.29 25.49
C GLY A 266 -15.95 -0.79 24.38
N VAL A 267 -15.52 -0.74 23.12
CA VAL A 267 -16.31 -1.19 21.96
C VAL A 267 -16.40 -2.71 21.96
N LEU A 268 -17.62 -3.21 21.74
CA LEU A 268 -17.90 -4.65 21.70
C LEU A 268 -18.02 -5.14 20.26
N ALA A 269 -17.46 -6.32 20.02
CA ALA A 269 -17.61 -7.10 18.81
C ALA A 269 -18.08 -8.50 19.16
N GLN A 270 -19.02 -9.04 18.40
CA GLN A 270 -19.54 -10.38 18.61
C GLN A 270 -19.66 -11.12 17.28
N ALA A 271 -19.20 -12.38 17.28
CA ALA A 271 -19.44 -13.31 16.20
C ALA A 271 -19.89 -14.67 16.74
N GLN A 272 -20.71 -15.36 15.96
CA GLN A 272 -21.27 -16.66 16.22
C GLN A 272 -21.00 -17.56 15.02
N LEU A 273 -20.37 -18.70 15.25
CA LEU A 273 -20.24 -19.78 14.28
C LEU A 273 -21.18 -20.91 14.68
N THR A 274 -22.03 -21.36 13.76
CA THR A 274 -22.90 -22.51 13.93
C THR A 274 -22.47 -23.62 12.97
N MET A 275 -22.08 -24.77 13.49
CA MET A 275 -21.75 -25.96 12.72
C MET A 275 -22.94 -26.91 12.69
N VAL A 276 -23.33 -27.32 11.49
CA VAL A 276 -24.35 -28.32 11.21
C VAL A 276 -23.71 -29.56 10.59
N GLN A 277 -24.29 -30.72 10.83
CA GLN A 277 -23.80 -31.96 10.25
C GLN A 277 -24.01 -31.94 8.72
N ARG A 278 -22.96 -32.26 7.98
CA ARG A 278 -23.01 -32.41 6.52
C ARG A 278 -24.03 -33.51 6.14
N SER A 279 -25.15 -33.12 5.51
CA SER A 279 -26.14 -34.09 5.01
C SER A 279 -25.71 -34.67 3.65
N PRO A 280 -25.85 -35.98 3.39
CA PRO A 280 -25.45 -36.60 2.12
C PRO A 280 -26.40 -36.32 0.92
N ALA A 281 -27.29 -35.32 1.02
CA ALA A 281 -28.20 -34.93 -0.06
C ALA A 281 -28.12 -33.42 -0.29
N PRO A 282 -28.15 -32.94 -1.56
CA PRO A 282 -28.14 -31.52 -1.85
C PRO A 282 -29.52 -30.93 -1.51
N SER A 283 -29.72 -30.48 -0.27
CA SER A 283 -30.86 -29.64 0.07
C SER A 283 -30.51 -28.18 -0.24
N ALA A 284 -30.79 -27.79 -1.47
CA ALA A 284 -30.77 -26.41 -1.92
C ALA A 284 -31.84 -25.59 -1.19
N LYS A 285 -31.55 -25.13 0.02
CA LYS A 285 -32.12 -23.91 0.59
C LYS A 285 -30.99 -23.12 1.22
N ALA A 286 -30.22 -22.49 0.33
CA ALA A 286 -29.18 -21.56 0.70
C ALA A 286 -29.77 -20.46 1.59
N VAL A 287 -29.10 -20.26 2.73
CA VAL A 287 -29.13 -19.07 3.58
C VAL A 287 -29.22 -17.83 2.71
N ASP A 288 -30.11 -16.92 3.09
CA ASP A 288 -30.44 -15.64 2.45
C ASP A 288 -29.22 -14.96 1.79
N THR A 289 -28.94 -15.39 0.56
CA THR A 289 -28.01 -14.71 -0.31
C THR A 289 -28.69 -13.41 -0.61
N ARG A 290 -28.14 -12.28 -0.15
CA ARG A 290 -28.36 -11.00 -0.82
C ARG A 290 -27.92 -11.23 -2.26
N LEU A 291 -28.86 -11.67 -3.08
CA LEU A 291 -28.67 -12.01 -4.47
C LEU A 291 -28.04 -10.76 -5.08
N LEU A 292 -26.86 -10.92 -5.65
CA LEU A 292 -26.52 -10.01 -6.73
C LEU A 292 -27.65 -10.19 -7.74
N GLU A 293 -28.41 -9.13 -7.98
CA GLU A 293 -29.26 -9.01 -9.16
C GLU A 293 -28.47 -9.61 -10.34
N PRO A 294 -29.01 -10.62 -11.05
CA PRO A 294 -28.37 -11.17 -12.24
C PRO A 294 -27.90 -10.04 -13.16
N GLY A 295 -26.59 -9.97 -13.42
CA GLY A 295 -26.00 -8.89 -14.22
C GLY A 295 -25.49 -7.67 -13.44
N LEU A 296 -25.11 -7.81 -12.17
CA LEU A 296 -24.41 -6.72 -11.47
C LEU A 296 -23.04 -6.40 -12.10
N LEU A 297 -22.29 -7.41 -12.53
CA LEU A 297 -21.00 -7.26 -13.22
C LEU A 297 -21.20 -7.57 -14.70
N LYS A 298 -21.25 -6.52 -15.55
CA LYS A 298 -21.65 -6.65 -16.96
C LYS A 298 -20.49 -6.71 -17.96
N GLY A 299 -19.30 -6.27 -17.58
CA GLY A 299 -18.12 -6.28 -18.46
C GLY A 299 -17.30 -7.56 -18.39
N ARG A 300 -16.23 -7.59 -19.18
CA ARG A 300 -15.25 -8.67 -19.21
C ARG A 300 -14.43 -8.66 -17.93
N ARG A 301 -13.87 -9.82 -17.59
CA ARG A 301 -12.96 -10.01 -16.47
C ARG A 301 -11.58 -10.25 -17.06
N LEU A 302 -10.67 -9.30 -16.92
CA LEU A 302 -9.33 -9.36 -17.48
C LEU A 302 -8.31 -9.53 -16.35
N ALA A 303 -7.30 -10.36 -16.57
CA ALA A 303 -6.24 -10.55 -15.60
C ALA A 303 -4.86 -10.53 -16.25
N LEU A 304 -3.91 -9.82 -15.63
CA LEU A 304 -2.50 -9.91 -15.95
C LEU A 304 -1.78 -10.57 -14.77
N VAL A 305 -1.17 -11.72 -15.01
CA VAL A 305 -0.46 -12.51 -14.01
C VAL A 305 1.02 -12.52 -14.37
N VAL A 306 1.89 -12.05 -13.48
CA VAL A 306 3.33 -11.93 -13.69
C VAL A 306 4.06 -12.74 -12.64
N ALA A 307 4.95 -13.63 -13.07
CA ALA A 307 5.82 -14.42 -12.20
C ALA A 307 7.28 -14.28 -12.61
N ASN A 308 8.09 -13.65 -11.78
CA ASN A 308 9.52 -13.52 -11.99
C ASN A 308 10.28 -14.40 -11.00
N GLN A 309 11.03 -15.38 -11.53
CA GLN A 309 11.67 -16.42 -10.73
C GLN A 309 13.15 -16.61 -11.07
N ALA A 310 13.47 -16.65 -12.37
CA ALA A 310 14.81 -16.98 -12.88
C ALA A 310 15.65 -15.73 -13.17
N TYR A 311 15.91 -14.92 -12.15
CA TYR A 311 16.64 -13.65 -12.27
C TYR A 311 18.07 -13.80 -12.77
N GLN A 312 18.52 -12.80 -13.53
CA GLN A 312 19.89 -12.71 -14.04
C GLN A 312 20.86 -12.17 -12.98
N HIS A 313 20.45 -11.11 -12.27
CA HIS A 313 21.30 -10.37 -11.32
C HIS A 313 20.78 -10.41 -9.88
N TRP A 314 19.73 -11.18 -9.61
CA TRP A 314 19.15 -11.36 -8.28
C TRP A 314 19.10 -12.84 -7.90
N PRO A 315 19.00 -13.16 -6.59
CA PRO A 315 18.74 -14.54 -6.17
C PRO A 315 17.50 -15.09 -6.86
N LYS A 316 17.57 -16.34 -7.31
CA LYS A 316 16.41 -17.03 -7.88
C LYS A 316 15.41 -17.33 -6.77
N LEU A 317 14.13 -17.26 -7.11
CA LEU A 317 13.03 -17.65 -6.23
C LEU A 317 12.57 -19.07 -6.59
N GLU A 318 11.80 -19.70 -5.72
CA GLU A 318 11.34 -21.08 -5.91
C GLU A 318 9.86 -21.16 -6.33
N THR A 319 8.97 -20.39 -5.70
CA THR A 319 7.51 -20.52 -5.83
C THR A 319 6.80 -19.63 -6.88
N PRO A 320 7.31 -18.48 -7.38
CA PRO A 320 6.52 -17.55 -8.17
C PRO A 320 5.80 -18.13 -9.39
N GLN A 321 6.42 -19.06 -10.13
CA GLN A 321 5.78 -19.67 -11.30
C GLN A 321 4.65 -20.63 -10.91
N ALA A 322 4.85 -21.45 -9.86
CA ALA A 322 3.82 -22.34 -9.34
C ALA A 322 2.64 -21.55 -8.77
N ASP A 323 2.94 -20.49 -8.03
CA ASP A 323 1.96 -19.56 -7.46
C ASP A 323 1.12 -18.88 -8.55
N ALA A 324 1.77 -18.29 -9.55
CA ALA A 324 1.07 -17.66 -10.67
C ALA A 324 0.22 -18.63 -11.48
N GLN A 325 0.67 -19.87 -11.65
CA GLN A 325 -0.11 -20.89 -12.35
C GLN A 325 -1.39 -21.23 -11.58
N ALA A 326 -1.28 -21.50 -10.28
CA ALA A 326 -2.43 -21.81 -9.44
C ALA A 326 -3.44 -20.65 -9.35
N VAL A 327 -2.95 -19.41 -9.21
CA VAL A 327 -3.79 -18.21 -9.22
C VAL A 327 -4.46 -18.02 -10.59
N SER A 328 -3.73 -18.24 -11.69
CA SER A 328 -4.29 -18.18 -13.05
C SER A 328 -5.43 -19.18 -13.25
N ASP A 329 -5.24 -20.42 -12.77
CA ASP A 329 -6.25 -21.48 -12.88
C ASP A 329 -7.48 -21.15 -12.05
N ALA A 330 -7.32 -20.66 -10.81
CA ALA A 330 -8.43 -20.20 -9.99
C ALA A 330 -9.21 -19.06 -10.69
N LEU A 331 -8.51 -18.02 -11.15
CA LEU A 331 -9.13 -16.86 -11.83
C LEU A 331 -9.87 -17.27 -13.11
N ARG A 332 -9.29 -18.14 -13.95
CA ARG A 332 -9.94 -18.64 -15.18
C ARG A 332 -11.12 -19.54 -14.88
N GLN A 333 -10.89 -20.63 -14.16
CA GLN A 333 -11.85 -21.73 -14.08
C GLN A 333 -13.03 -21.42 -13.16
N ARG A 334 -12.81 -20.58 -12.14
CA ARG A 334 -13.83 -20.34 -11.11
C ARG A 334 -14.42 -18.96 -11.15
N PHE A 335 -13.69 -17.99 -11.71
CA PHE A 335 -14.12 -16.59 -11.77
C PHE A 335 -14.19 -16.05 -13.21
N GLY A 336 -13.91 -16.87 -14.24
CA GLY A 336 -14.15 -16.49 -15.64
C GLY A 336 -13.28 -15.35 -16.15
N PHE A 337 -12.08 -15.16 -15.57
CA PHE A 337 -11.13 -14.16 -16.05
C PHE A 337 -10.41 -14.64 -17.31
N ASP A 338 -10.27 -13.74 -18.28
CA ASP A 338 -9.32 -13.84 -19.37
C ASP A 338 -7.92 -13.46 -18.86
N VAL A 339 -7.12 -14.49 -18.56
CA VAL A 339 -5.79 -14.33 -17.94
C VAL A 339 -4.70 -14.30 -19.02
N THR A 340 -3.95 -13.21 -19.07
CA THR A 340 -2.63 -13.12 -19.72
C THR A 340 -1.54 -13.40 -18.68
N MET A 341 -0.75 -14.45 -18.88
CA MET A 341 0.35 -14.80 -17.97
C MET A 341 1.72 -14.47 -18.59
N LEU A 342 2.58 -13.82 -17.81
CA LEU A 342 3.98 -13.58 -18.14
C LEU A 342 4.88 -14.30 -17.13
N GLN A 343 5.82 -15.09 -17.62
CA GLN A 343 6.84 -15.75 -16.81
C GLN A 343 8.20 -15.15 -17.12
N ASN A 344 8.99 -14.86 -16.08
CA ASN A 344 10.32 -14.25 -16.17
C ASN A 344 10.30 -13.01 -17.09
N ALA A 345 9.39 -12.10 -16.80
CA ALA A 345 9.17 -10.90 -17.59
C ALA A 345 10.32 -9.92 -17.43
N THR A 346 10.80 -9.41 -18.58
CA THR A 346 11.69 -8.25 -18.63
C THR A 346 10.95 -6.95 -18.30
N ARG A 347 11.70 -5.88 -17.99
CA ARG A 347 11.12 -4.56 -17.73
C ARG A 347 10.20 -4.10 -18.87
N GLN A 348 10.67 -4.25 -20.11
CA GLN A 348 9.93 -3.85 -21.30
C GLN A 348 8.64 -4.66 -21.46
N GLN A 349 8.69 -5.99 -21.26
CA GLN A 349 7.52 -6.85 -21.38
C GLN A 349 6.46 -6.50 -20.33
N LEU A 350 6.87 -6.26 -19.08
CA LEU A 350 5.98 -5.90 -17.98
C LEU A 350 5.24 -4.59 -18.27
N LEU A 351 5.96 -3.52 -18.59
CA LEU A 351 5.36 -2.22 -18.91
C LEU A 351 4.48 -2.28 -20.16
N ALA A 352 4.90 -3.03 -21.19
CA ALA A 352 4.10 -3.22 -22.40
C ALA A 352 2.81 -4.00 -22.14
N ALA A 353 2.81 -4.95 -21.22
CA ALA A 353 1.62 -5.71 -20.84
C ALA A 353 0.65 -4.88 -20.01
N LEU A 354 1.14 -4.09 -19.04
CA LEU A 354 0.32 -3.14 -18.29
C LEU A 354 -0.33 -2.11 -19.22
N ASN A 355 0.42 -1.56 -20.17
CA ASN A 355 -0.12 -0.64 -21.17
C ASN A 355 -1.17 -1.32 -22.07
N ARG A 356 -0.93 -2.55 -22.53
CA ARG A 356 -1.92 -3.31 -23.33
C ARG A 356 -3.20 -3.56 -22.54
N LEU A 357 -3.09 -3.98 -21.28
CA LEU A 357 -4.22 -4.20 -20.39
C LEU A 357 -5.04 -2.91 -20.24
N ARG A 358 -4.37 -1.77 -20.00
CA ARG A 358 -5.00 -0.44 -19.93
C ARG A 358 -5.77 -0.09 -21.20
N MET A 359 -5.19 -0.35 -22.38
CA MET A 359 -5.81 -0.05 -23.68
C MET A 359 -6.99 -0.98 -24.01
N GLN A 360 -6.96 -2.21 -23.52
CA GLN A 360 -8.02 -3.20 -23.77
C GLN A 360 -9.19 -3.04 -22.81
N ALA A 361 -8.95 -2.67 -21.56
CA ALA A 361 -9.96 -2.63 -20.52
C ALA A 361 -10.95 -1.48 -20.73
N GLY A 362 -12.23 -1.82 -20.88
CA GLY A 362 -13.35 -0.89 -20.96
C GLY A 362 -13.93 -0.53 -19.58
N PRO A 363 -14.82 0.47 -19.50
CA PRO A 363 -15.31 1.01 -18.24
C PRO A 363 -16.14 0.03 -17.39
N GLU A 364 -16.79 -0.95 -18.02
CA GLU A 364 -17.56 -2.01 -17.33
C GLU A 364 -16.70 -3.23 -16.97
N ASP A 365 -15.47 -3.31 -17.48
CA ASP A 365 -14.58 -4.45 -17.27
C ASP A 365 -14.00 -4.45 -15.84
N GLN A 366 -13.71 -5.65 -15.34
CA GLN A 366 -12.95 -5.85 -14.11
C GLN A 366 -11.53 -6.25 -14.45
N VAL A 367 -10.56 -5.72 -13.69
CA VAL A 367 -9.14 -6.00 -13.91
C VAL A 367 -8.50 -6.51 -12.63
N VAL A 368 -7.78 -7.63 -12.76
CA VAL A 368 -6.89 -8.15 -11.71
C VAL A 368 -5.46 -8.11 -12.23
N VAL A 369 -4.54 -7.54 -11.45
CA VAL A 369 -3.10 -7.66 -11.71
C VAL A 369 -2.49 -8.48 -10.59
N TYR A 370 -1.94 -9.65 -10.91
CA TYR A 370 -1.17 -10.46 -9.98
C TYR A 370 0.33 -10.33 -10.29
N TYR A 371 1.14 -10.06 -9.28
CA TYR A 371 2.60 -10.01 -9.40
C TYR A 371 3.24 -10.87 -8.31
N ALA A 372 4.15 -11.77 -8.70
CA ALA A 372 5.00 -12.53 -7.79
C ALA A 372 6.46 -12.39 -8.22
N GLY A 373 7.33 -12.03 -7.27
CA GLY A 373 8.75 -11.83 -7.55
C GLY A 373 9.47 -10.99 -6.49
N HIS A 374 10.66 -10.51 -6.82
CA HIS A 374 11.41 -9.58 -6.00
C HIS A 374 10.75 -8.21 -6.03
N GLY A 375 10.80 -7.54 -4.89
CA GLY A 375 10.50 -6.13 -4.75
C GLY A 375 11.55 -5.47 -3.87
N GLN A 376 11.86 -4.21 -4.17
CA GLN A 376 12.85 -3.43 -3.43
C GLN A 376 12.26 -2.08 -3.07
N MET A 377 12.52 -1.61 -1.85
CA MET A 377 12.28 -0.22 -1.49
C MET A 377 13.59 0.56 -1.63
N ASP A 378 13.53 1.65 -2.36
CA ASP A 378 14.55 2.68 -2.27
C ASP A 378 14.37 3.42 -0.95
N GLN A 379 15.37 3.33 -0.08
CA GLN A 379 15.34 3.94 1.26
C GLN A 379 15.40 5.47 1.20
N VAL A 380 15.92 6.04 0.11
CA VAL A 380 16.05 7.50 -0.07
C VAL A 380 14.71 8.10 -0.44
N THR A 381 14.08 7.59 -1.50
CA THR A 381 12.79 8.11 -1.98
C THR A 381 11.58 7.49 -1.29
N ALA A 382 11.79 6.45 -0.46
CA ALA A 382 10.75 5.61 0.13
C ALA A 382 9.81 4.98 -0.92
N ARG A 383 10.28 4.82 -2.17
CA ARG A 383 9.50 4.25 -3.28
C ARG A 383 9.74 2.76 -3.38
N GLY A 384 8.68 2.02 -3.63
CA GLY A 384 8.76 0.60 -3.96
C GLY A 384 9.01 0.38 -5.45
N TYR A 385 9.64 -0.75 -5.74
CA TYR A 385 9.92 -1.20 -7.09
C TYR A 385 9.62 -2.69 -7.20
N TRP A 386 9.01 -3.08 -8.31
CA TRP A 386 8.99 -4.46 -8.79
C TRP A 386 10.24 -4.70 -9.61
N ILE A 387 10.90 -5.83 -9.37
CA ILE A 387 12.16 -6.19 -10.02
C ILE A 387 11.87 -7.12 -11.21
N PRO A 388 12.13 -6.69 -12.44
CA PRO A 388 12.06 -7.56 -13.61
C PRO A 388 13.18 -8.60 -13.62
N VAL A 389 13.04 -9.66 -14.43
CA VAL A 389 14.03 -10.75 -14.46
C VAL A 389 15.43 -10.28 -14.94
N ASP A 390 15.45 -9.24 -15.76
CA ASP A 390 16.64 -8.57 -16.33
C ASP A 390 17.15 -7.42 -15.46
N GLY A 391 16.48 -7.09 -14.35
CA GLY A 391 16.87 -5.97 -13.49
C GLY A 391 18.20 -6.20 -12.79
N ASP A 392 19.13 -5.26 -12.90
CA ASP A 392 20.39 -5.24 -12.15
C ASP A 392 20.22 -4.63 -10.76
N GLN A 393 20.91 -5.15 -9.73
CA GLN A 393 20.81 -4.64 -8.34
C GLN A 393 21.32 -3.21 -8.15
N GLN A 394 22.13 -2.70 -9.07
CA GLN A 394 22.77 -1.38 -9.00
C GLN A 394 22.15 -0.36 -9.97
N ASP A 395 21.24 -0.79 -10.86
CA ASP A 395 20.62 0.07 -11.86
C ASP A 395 19.10 0.19 -11.65
N LEU A 396 18.69 1.22 -10.91
CA LEU A 396 17.28 1.54 -10.67
C LEU A 396 16.48 1.76 -11.96
N ALA A 397 17.11 2.16 -13.08
CA ALA A 397 16.42 2.39 -14.33
C ALA A 397 15.88 1.09 -14.95
N GLN A 398 16.40 -0.05 -14.53
CA GLN A 398 15.95 -1.37 -14.96
C GLN A 398 14.80 -1.92 -14.10
N TRP A 399 14.43 -1.24 -13.03
CA TRP A 399 13.31 -1.64 -12.17
C TRP A 399 12.02 -0.96 -12.63
N VAL A 400 10.89 -1.47 -12.17
CA VAL A 400 9.57 -0.86 -12.42
C VAL A 400 9.09 -0.21 -11.13
N SER A 401 8.96 1.11 -11.14
CA SER A 401 8.47 1.83 -9.97
C SER A 401 7.00 1.48 -9.73
N VAL A 402 6.59 1.34 -8.47
CA VAL A 402 5.16 1.24 -8.14
C VAL A 402 4.38 2.46 -8.63
N ILE A 403 5.03 3.63 -8.78
CA ILE A 403 4.41 4.84 -9.35
C ILE A 403 4.05 4.62 -10.83
N ASP A 404 4.95 4.02 -11.61
CA ASP A 404 4.68 3.70 -13.02
C ASP A 404 3.45 2.79 -13.13
N VAL A 405 3.35 1.80 -12.22
CA VAL A 405 2.20 0.91 -12.13
C VAL A 405 0.95 1.70 -11.75
N THR A 406 0.97 2.49 -10.66
CA THR A 406 -0.20 3.26 -10.21
C THR A 406 -0.70 4.23 -11.27
N ASP A 407 0.20 4.86 -12.04
CA ASP A 407 -0.17 5.76 -13.14
C ASP A 407 -0.90 5.01 -14.27
N GLN A 408 -0.46 3.78 -14.60
CA GLN A 408 -1.20 2.96 -15.56
C GLN A 408 -2.60 2.59 -15.06
N LEU A 409 -2.73 2.27 -13.76
CA LEU A 409 -4.03 1.94 -13.15
C LEU A 409 -4.93 3.17 -13.03
N ALA A 410 -4.36 4.34 -12.72
CA ALA A 410 -5.06 5.62 -12.65
C ALA A 410 -5.62 6.06 -14.00
N ALA A 411 -4.88 5.78 -15.08
CA ALA A 411 -5.28 6.05 -16.45
C ALA A 411 -6.25 5.00 -17.02
N MET A 412 -6.46 3.88 -16.33
CA MET A 412 -7.30 2.79 -16.81
C MET A 412 -8.79 3.15 -16.73
N SER A 413 -9.53 2.87 -17.82
CA SER A 413 -10.96 3.18 -17.91
C SER A 413 -11.82 2.24 -17.05
N ALA A 414 -11.37 0.99 -16.87
CA ALA A 414 -12.03 0.00 -16.02
C ALA A 414 -12.28 0.54 -14.62
N ARG A 415 -13.54 0.43 -14.18
CA ARG A 415 -13.94 0.95 -12.87
C ARG A 415 -13.41 0.11 -11.72
N HIS A 416 -13.27 -1.20 -11.89
CA HIS A 416 -12.86 -2.11 -10.81
C HIS A 416 -11.51 -2.73 -11.11
N VAL A 417 -10.50 -2.32 -10.34
CA VAL A 417 -9.12 -2.78 -10.47
C VAL A 417 -8.62 -3.26 -9.12
N MET A 418 -8.12 -4.50 -9.07
CA MET A 418 -7.46 -5.06 -7.90
C MET A 418 -6.04 -5.50 -8.26
N VAL A 419 -5.07 -5.14 -7.43
CA VAL A 419 -3.70 -5.65 -7.50
C VAL A 419 -3.49 -6.67 -6.38
N ILE A 420 -2.95 -7.83 -6.70
CA ILE A 420 -2.52 -8.84 -5.74
C ILE A 420 -1.01 -8.99 -5.91
N ALA A 421 -0.22 -8.62 -4.89
CA ALA A 421 1.22 -8.60 -5.03
C ALA A 421 1.90 -9.45 -3.95
N ASP A 422 2.54 -10.52 -4.38
CA ASP A 422 3.37 -11.41 -3.58
C ASP A 422 4.85 -11.07 -3.78
N SER A 423 5.26 -9.93 -3.22
CA SER A 423 6.65 -9.49 -3.23
C SER A 423 6.95 -8.58 -2.06
N CYS A 424 8.21 -8.55 -1.63
CA CYS A 424 8.70 -7.63 -0.62
C CYS A 424 8.34 -6.19 -0.99
N TYR A 425 7.98 -5.37 0.01
CA TYR A 425 7.70 -3.94 -0.17
C TYR A 425 6.51 -3.59 -1.09
N SER A 426 5.67 -4.56 -1.45
CA SER A 426 4.40 -4.32 -2.14
C SER A 426 3.45 -3.41 -1.36
N GLY A 427 3.56 -3.34 -0.03
CA GLY A 427 2.86 -2.36 0.82
C GLY A 427 3.25 -0.89 0.56
N THR A 428 4.09 -0.59 -0.43
CA THR A 428 4.26 0.77 -0.97
C THR A 428 3.11 1.17 -1.90
N LEU A 429 2.45 0.22 -2.59
CA LEU A 429 1.26 0.48 -3.41
C LEU A 429 0.10 1.05 -2.58
N THR A 430 -0.02 0.59 -1.34
CA THR A 430 -1.04 1.00 -0.36
C THR A 430 -0.63 2.23 0.44
N ARG A 431 0.64 2.67 0.35
CA ARG A 431 1.13 3.87 1.04
C ARG A 431 0.86 5.10 0.18
N SER A 432 -0.15 5.87 0.56
CA SER A 432 -0.24 7.27 0.16
C SER A 432 0.92 8.06 0.81
N LEU A 433 1.43 9.11 0.17
CA LEU A 433 2.38 10.07 0.79
C LEU A 433 1.73 10.89 1.93
N LEU A 434 0.45 10.66 2.17
CA LEU A 434 -0.32 11.14 3.31
C LEU A 434 -0.24 10.08 4.42
N PRO A 435 -0.23 10.46 5.72
CA PRO A 435 -0.37 9.49 6.80
C PRO A 435 -1.55 8.58 6.51
N GLN A 436 -1.36 7.25 6.65
CA GLN A 436 -2.39 6.25 6.39
C GLN A 436 -3.70 6.63 7.10
N ILE A 437 -4.59 7.29 6.37
CA ILE A 437 -6.00 7.34 6.70
C ILE A 437 -6.44 5.94 6.33
N ASP A 438 -6.88 5.14 7.31
CA ASP A 438 -7.54 3.87 7.04
C ASP A 438 -8.67 4.15 6.05
N GLN A 439 -8.43 3.86 4.77
CA GLN A 439 -9.45 3.89 3.73
C GLN A 439 -10.11 2.51 3.60
N ALA A 440 -9.95 1.66 4.62
CA ALA A 440 -10.79 0.48 4.79
C ALA A 440 -12.23 0.94 4.92
N LEU A 441 -13.17 0.24 4.28
CA LEU A 441 -14.58 0.62 4.36
C LEU A 441 -15.05 0.58 5.82
N SER A 442 -15.78 1.62 6.24
CA SER A 442 -16.43 1.66 7.54
C SER A 442 -17.32 0.44 7.72
N SER A 443 -17.60 0.08 8.98
CA SER A 443 -18.56 -0.99 9.29
C SER A 443 -19.94 -0.74 8.64
N GLU A 444 -20.34 0.52 8.41
CA GLU A 444 -21.55 0.89 7.68
C GLU A 444 -21.41 0.69 6.16
N GLN A 445 -20.27 1.05 5.56
CA GLN A 445 -20.02 0.85 4.13
C GLN A 445 -19.88 -0.62 3.76
N ARG A 446 -19.35 -1.46 4.66
CA ARG A 446 -19.35 -2.94 4.53
C ARG A 446 -20.76 -3.53 4.49
N GLN A 447 -21.75 -2.84 5.06
CA GLN A 447 -23.14 -3.31 5.08
C GLN A 447 -23.94 -2.85 3.85
N LEU A 448 -23.39 -1.94 3.02
CA LEU A 448 -24.04 -1.48 1.80
C LEU A 448 -24.29 -2.66 0.85
N PRO A 449 -25.44 -2.70 0.15
CA PRO A 449 -25.67 -3.70 -0.87
C PRO A 449 -24.55 -3.65 -1.92
N LEU A 450 -24.00 -4.81 -2.31
CA LEU A 450 -22.91 -4.93 -3.28
C LEU A 450 -23.15 -4.13 -4.58
N GLY A 451 -24.43 -3.93 -4.96
CA GLY A 451 -24.79 -3.12 -6.14
C GLY A 451 -24.50 -1.63 -6.05
N HIS A 452 -24.24 -1.08 -4.86
CA HIS A 452 -23.74 0.29 -4.69
C HIS A 452 -22.21 0.37 -4.85
N LEU A 453 -21.47 -0.68 -4.50
CA LEU A 453 -20.00 -0.73 -4.62
C LEU A 453 -19.57 -0.79 -6.09
N VAL A 454 -20.31 -1.53 -6.92
CA VAL A 454 -20.00 -1.74 -8.35
C VAL A 454 -20.21 -0.49 -9.23
N LYS A 455 -20.75 0.62 -8.69
CA LYS A 455 -20.93 1.87 -9.45
C LYS A 455 -19.72 2.80 -9.37
N GLN A 456 -18.86 2.61 -8.39
CA GLN A 456 -17.76 3.52 -8.04
C GLN A 456 -16.45 3.10 -8.70
N ARG A 457 -15.50 4.03 -8.81
CA ARG A 457 -14.13 3.73 -9.23
C ARG A 457 -13.35 3.09 -8.07
N VAL A 458 -12.97 1.82 -8.20
CA VAL A 458 -12.28 1.02 -7.17
C VAL A 458 -10.87 0.63 -7.61
N ARG A 459 -9.85 1.03 -6.84
CA ARG A 459 -8.42 0.65 -7.00
C ARG A 459 -7.91 0.19 -5.65
N VAL A 460 -7.79 -1.12 -5.48
CA VAL A 460 -7.40 -1.74 -4.22
C VAL A 460 -6.22 -2.68 -4.42
N ALA A 461 -5.39 -2.85 -3.40
CA ALA A 461 -4.28 -3.78 -3.41
C ALA A 461 -4.34 -4.71 -2.20
N MET A 462 -4.00 -5.97 -2.45
CA MET A 462 -3.75 -7.01 -1.46
C MET A 462 -2.29 -7.46 -1.57
N THR A 463 -1.51 -7.45 -0.50
CA THR A 463 -0.08 -7.74 -0.55
C THR A 463 0.35 -8.75 0.51
N SER A 464 1.39 -9.54 0.24
CA SER A 464 1.89 -10.58 1.16
C SER A 464 2.61 -10.06 2.40
N GLY A 465 3.13 -8.83 2.36
CA GLY A 465 3.83 -8.20 3.49
C GLY A 465 4.08 -6.70 3.33
N GLY A 466 4.55 -6.08 4.42
CA GLY A 466 4.93 -4.68 4.52
C GLY A 466 6.38 -4.40 4.12
N LEU A 467 7.27 -4.25 5.10
CA LEU A 467 8.70 -3.95 4.90
C LEU A 467 9.60 -5.19 5.06
N GLU A 468 9.01 -6.31 5.45
CA GLU A 468 9.71 -7.55 5.74
C GLU A 468 9.91 -8.39 4.46
N PRO A 469 11.06 -9.06 4.30
CA PRO A 469 11.29 -9.98 3.18
C PRO A 469 10.25 -11.10 3.18
N VAL A 470 9.72 -11.47 2.00
CA VAL A 470 8.84 -12.64 1.82
C VAL A 470 9.63 -13.91 2.13
N VAL A 471 9.02 -14.85 2.85
CA VAL A 471 9.68 -16.10 3.27
C VAL A 471 9.25 -17.16 2.28
N ASP A 472 10.20 -17.65 1.49
CA ASP A 472 10.01 -18.69 0.46
C ASP A 472 9.74 -20.09 1.06
N GLY A 473 9.32 -20.19 2.32
CA GLY A 473 9.42 -21.42 3.13
C GLY A 473 8.14 -21.89 3.81
N GLY A 474 6.98 -21.75 3.17
CA GLY A 474 5.69 -22.15 3.76
C GLY A 474 5.21 -23.56 3.40
N SER A 475 5.57 -24.05 2.21
CA SER A 475 5.24 -25.38 1.68
C SER A 475 6.14 -25.66 0.47
N VAL A 476 6.28 -26.93 0.06
CA VAL A 476 7.11 -27.30 -1.11
C VAL A 476 6.56 -26.72 -2.44
N ASP A 477 5.30 -26.27 -2.45
CA ASP A 477 4.58 -25.95 -3.69
C ASP A 477 4.21 -24.46 -3.86
N HIS A 478 3.94 -23.74 -2.76
CA HIS A 478 3.42 -22.36 -2.80
C HIS A 478 3.94 -21.45 -1.67
N SER A 479 3.99 -20.13 -1.92
CA SER A 479 4.21 -19.13 -0.87
C SER A 479 3.12 -19.17 0.19
N LEU A 480 3.43 -18.75 1.42
CA LEU A 480 2.45 -18.76 2.52
C LEU A 480 1.23 -17.87 2.21
N PHE A 481 1.47 -16.72 1.58
CA PHE A 481 0.42 -15.79 1.17
C PHE A 481 -0.47 -16.39 0.08
N VAL A 482 0.13 -16.96 -0.96
CA VAL A 482 -0.61 -17.56 -2.08
C VAL A 482 -1.37 -18.80 -1.62
N ARG A 483 -0.80 -19.62 -0.73
CA ARG A 483 -1.52 -20.73 -0.09
C ARG A 483 -2.77 -20.25 0.63
N SER A 484 -2.64 -19.19 1.43
CA SER A 484 -3.76 -18.60 2.16
C SER A 484 -4.81 -18.01 1.20
N LEU A 485 -4.37 -17.37 0.12
CA LEU A 485 -5.24 -16.82 -0.92
C LEU A 485 -6.02 -17.92 -1.65
N LEU A 486 -5.35 -18.97 -2.12
CA LEU A 486 -5.98 -20.10 -2.81
C LEU A 486 -6.99 -20.83 -1.90
N ASP A 487 -6.61 -21.10 -0.65
CA ASP A 487 -7.49 -21.70 0.36
C ASP A 487 -8.79 -20.88 0.50
N MET A 488 -8.72 -19.54 0.45
CA MET A 488 -9.90 -18.67 0.57
C MET A 488 -10.67 -18.51 -0.73
N LEU A 489 -9.99 -18.40 -1.87
CA LEU A 489 -10.63 -18.40 -3.17
C LEU A 489 -11.49 -19.65 -3.32
N ASP A 490 -11.02 -20.84 -2.90
CA ASP A 490 -11.75 -22.14 -2.88
C ASP A 490 -13.08 -22.14 -2.13
N GLN A 491 -13.25 -21.20 -1.21
CA GLN A 491 -14.47 -21.05 -0.41
C GLN A 491 -15.47 -20.05 -1.00
N VAL A 492 -15.10 -19.29 -2.04
CA VAL A 492 -16.00 -18.33 -2.68
C VAL A 492 -17.10 -19.09 -3.46
N ARG A 493 -18.27 -19.26 -2.83
CA ARG A 493 -19.48 -19.86 -3.44
C ARG A 493 -20.51 -18.84 -3.91
N ALA A 494 -20.32 -17.59 -3.54
CA ALA A 494 -21.17 -16.47 -3.94
C ALA A 494 -20.31 -15.20 -3.99
N PRO A 495 -20.83 -14.10 -4.57
CA PRO A 495 -20.08 -12.86 -4.73
C PRO A 495 -19.60 -12.26 -3.42
N VAL A 496 -18.33 -11.88 -3.34
CA VAL A 496 -17.63 -11.45 -2.13
C VAL A 496 -16.85 -10.17 -2.39
N SER A 497 -16.73 -9.30 -1.39
CA SER A 497 -15.88 -8.12 -1.48
C SER A 497 -14.39 -8.51 -1.34
N ALA A 498 -13.46 -7.73 -1.89
CA ALA A 498 -12.03 -7.98 -1.75
C ALA A 498 -11.55 -7.78 -0.31
N GLN A 499 -12.17 -6.89 0.46
CA GLN A 499 -11.95 -6.75 1.89
C GLN A 499 -12.42 -7.99 2.68
N GLU A 500 -13.59 -8.55 2.35
CA GLU A 500 -14.08 -9.80 2.95
C GLU A 500 -13.14 -10.97 2.62
N LEU A 501 -12.72 -11.08 1.35
CA LEU A 501 -11.72 -12.06 0.93
C LEU A 501 -10.42 -11.87 1.72
N PHE A 502 -9.94 -10.64 1.85
CA PHE A 502 -8.71 -10.33 2.57
C PHE A 502 -8.78 -10.69 4.05
N ALA A 503 -9.91 -10.43 4.74
CA ALA A 503 -10.07 -10.81 6.13
C ALA A 503 -9.87 -12.32 6.33
N GLY A 504 -10.47 -13.13 5.44
CA GLY A 504 -10.23 -14.57 5.40
C GLY A 504 -8.76 -14.92 5.14
N VAL A 505 -8.11 -14.26 4.16
CA VAL A 505 -6.70 -14.50 3.80
C VAL A 505 -5.77 -14.14 4.97
N SER A 506 -5.95 -12.99 5.59
CA SER A 506 -5.17 -12.50 6.73
C SER A 506 -5.28 -13.45 7.92
N SER A 507 -6.50 -13.93 8.21
CA SER A 507 -6.74 -14.83 9.33
C SER A 507 -6.21 -16.25 9.07
N ARG A 508 -6.31 -16.76 7.84
CA ARG A 508 -5.66 -18.02 7.44
C ARG A 508 -4.13 -17.90 7.46
N PHE A 509 -3.59 -16.80 6.93
CA PHE A 509 -2.16 -16.52 6.93
C PHE A 509 -1.61 -16.48 8.34
N ALA A 510 -2.22 -15.70 9.23
CA ALA A 510 -1.74 -15.54 10.60
C ALA A 510 -1.73 -16.89 11.36
N TYR A 511 -2.68 -17.77 11.09
CA TYR A 511 -2.70 -19.12 11.66
C TYR A 511 -1.54 -19.99 11.17
N LEU A 512 -1.26 -19.99 9.87
CA LEU A 512 -0.15 -20.76 9.30
C LEU A 512 1.21 -20.14 9.70
N ALA A 513 1.32 -18.81 9.68
CA ALA A 513 2.51 -18.06 10.06
C ALA A 513 2.92 -18.31 11.52
N GLN A 514 1.93 -18.41 12.43
CA GLN A 514 2.20 -18.74 13.84
C GLN A 514 2.88 -20.10 14.00
N ARG A 515 2.40 -21.12 13.28
CA ARG A 515 2.96 -22.48 13.33
C ARG A 515 4.36 -22.57 12.73
N LEU A 516 4.66 -21.70 11.78
CA LEU A 516 5.93 -21.63 11.06
C LEU A 516 6.88 -20.56 11.65
N HIS A 517 6.47 -19.85 12.71
CA HIS A 517 7.22 -18.74 13.32
C HIS A 517 7.62 -17.63 12.34
N ILE A 518 6.75 -17.31 11.38
CA ILE A 518 6.97 -16.26 10.37
C ILE A 518 6.40 -14.93 10.85
N ALA A 519 7.22 -13.88 10.81
CA ALA A 519 6.87 -12.52 11.21
C ALA A 519 6.45 -11.65 10.01
N GLN A 520 5.41 -12.07 9.29
CA GLN A 520 4.80 -11.31 8.19
C GLN A 520 3.33 -11.07 8.46
N GLN A 521 2.80 -10.01 7.87
CA GLN A 521 1.39 -9.70 7.89
C GLN A 521 0.97 -9.18 6.52
N PRO A 522 0.03 -9.86 5.84
CA PRO A 522 -0.57 -9.36 4.63
C PRO A 522 -1.21 -7.99 4.85
N GLN A 523 -1.29 -7.17 3.80
CA GLN A 523 -1.91 -5.86 3.85
C GLN A 523 -3.00 -5.72 2.79
N TYR A 524 -4.03 -4.93 3.11
CA TYR A 524 -5.09 -4.56 2.20
C TYR A 524 -5.39 -3.09 2.34
N ALA A 525 -5.41 -2.37 1.23
CA ALA A 525 -5.79 -0.97 1.22
C ALA A 525 -6.05 -0.49 -0.21
N PRO A 526 -6.73 0.65 -0.36
CA PRO A 526 -6.74 1.37 -1.63
C PRO A 526 -5.34 1.72 -2.11
N ILE A 527 -5.17 1.76 -3.44
CA ILE A 527 -3.91 2.10 -4.07
C ILE A 527 -3.74 3.62 -4.07
N GLY A 528 -2.64 4.09 -3.50
CA GLY A 528 -2.32 5.53 -3.44
C GLY A 528 -2.24 6.14 -4.84
N PHE A 529 -2.80 7.33 -5.01
CA PHE A 529 -2.78 8.10 -6.27
C PHE A 529 -3.40 7.41 -7.51
N ALA A 530 -4.03 6.25 -7.36
CA ALA A 530 -4.61 5.50 -8.48
C ALA A 530 -6.05 5.92 -8.84
N GLY A 531 -6.59 6.97 -8.21
CA GLY A 531 -7.96 7.44 -8.45
C GLY A 531 -9.04 6.50 -7.89
N HIS A 532 -8.80 5.91 -6.72
CA HIS A 532 -9.87 5.26 -5.94
C HIS A 532 -10.87 6.33 -5.47
N GLU A 533 -12.16 6.06 -5.63
CA GLU A 533 -13.24 6.95 -5.17
C GLU A 533 -13.87 6.41 -3.89
N ALA A 534 -14.57 5.28 -3.99
CA ALA A 534 -15.23 4.62 -2.88
C ALA A 534 -15.56 3.17 -3.26
N GLY A 535 -15.96 2.37 -2.28
CA GLY A 535 -16.44 1.01 -2.49
C GLY A 535 -15.34 -0.04 -2.52
N ASP A 536 -15.67 -1.24 -2.97
CA ASP A 536 -14.78 -2.39 -2.94
C ASP A 536 -14.80 -3.17 -4.24
N PHE A 537 -13.74 -3.96 -4.48
CA PHE A 537 -13.70 -4.87 -5.61
C PHE A 537 -14.60 -6.07 -5.28
N VAL A 538 -15.49 -6.45 -6.18
CA VAL A 538 -16.38 -7.61 -5.98
C VAL A 538 -15.92 -8.75 -6.86
N LEU A 539 -15.57 -9.88 -6.23
CA LEU A 539 -15.22 -11.12 -6.90
C LEU A 539 -16.43 -12.07 -6.88
N ALA A 540 -16.87 -12.52 -8.06
CA ALA A 540 -18.04 -13.38 -8.20
C ALA A 540 -17.69 -14.67 -8.96
N PRO A 541 -18.02 -15.86 -8.43
CA PRO A 541 -17.79 -17.11 -9.15
C PRO A 541 -18.67 -17.18 -10.41
N ILE A 542 -18.28 -18.02 -11.38
CA ILE A 542 -19.05 -18.27 -12.62
C ILE A 542 -20.32 -19.08 -12.39
#